data_AF-A0A8T1D6M3-F1
#
_entry.id   AF-A0A8T1D6M3-F1
#
_cell.length_a   1.000
_cell.length_b   1.000
_cell.length_c   1.000
_cell.angle_alpha   90.00
_cell.angle_beta   90.00
_cell.angle_gamma   90.00
#
_symmetry.space_group_name_H-M   'P 1'
#
loop_
_entity.id
_entity.type
_entity.pdbx_description
1 polymer ?
#
loop_
_entity_poly.entity_id
_entity_poly.type
_entity_poly.pdbx_seq_one_letter_code
_entity_poly.pdbx_strand_id
1 'polypeptide(L)' 'MAVFELHDHFTTAQDVRKKVMPLRQKEFCKEMAEQGLKPVRIRNAMKVKMQLSHNSAPTLRMVQNLVN' A
#
# COMPACT_ATOMS: atom_id res chain seq x y z
N MET A 1 -37.38 26.91 -18.53
CA MET A 1 -36.23 26.56 -17.67
C MET A 1 -35.50 25.42 -18.35
N ALA A 2 -34.25 25.63 -18.75
CA ALA A 2 -33.43 24.61 -19.40
C ALA A 2 -32.45 24.06 -18.36
N VAL A 3 -32.49 22.75 -18.14
CA VAL A 3 -31.54 22.04 -17.29
C VAL A 3 -30.46 21.48 -18.21
N PHE A 4 -29.22 21.92 -18.03
CA PHE A 4 -28.07 21.40 -18.78
C PHE A 4 -27.41 20.32 -17.93
N GLU A 5 -27.48 19.07 -18.36
CA GLU A 5 -26.63 18.00 -17.82
C GLU A 5 -25.28 18.04 -18.52
N LEU A 6 -24.29 18.64 -17.87
CA LEU A 6 -22.89 18.47 -18.24
C LEU A 6 -22.24 17.52 -17.23
N HIS A 7 -22.48 16.22 -17.41
CA HIS A 7 -21.69 15.18 -16.73
C HIS A 7 -20.61 14.67 -17.69
N ASP A 8 -19.63 15.54 -17.95
CA ASP A 8 -18.36 15.11 -18.51
C ASP A 8 -17.61 14.31 -17.44
N HIS A 9 -17.90 13.01 -17.38
CA HIS A 9 -17.10 12.06 -16.62
C HIS A 9 -15.76 11.83 -17.33
N PHE A 10 -14.84 12.79 -17.23
CA PHE A 10 -13.44 12.54 -17.50
C PHE A 10 -12.89 11.61 -16.41
N THR A 11 -13.05 10.31 -16.62
CA THR A 11 -12.26 9.33 -15.86
C THR A 11 -10.87 9.37 -16.46
N THR A 12 -10.04 10.30 -15.98
CA THR A 12 -8.62 10.31 -16.30
C THR A 12 -8.09 8.96 -15.83
N ALA A 13 -7.89 8.03 -16.76
CA ALA A 13 -7.21 6.77 -16.48
C ALA A 13 -5.76 7.10 -16.12
N GLN A 14 -5.54 7.50 -14.86
CA GLN A 14 -4.23 7.46 -14.26
C GLN A 14 -3.84 6.00 -14.30
N ASP A 15 -2.87 5.70 -15.16
CA ASP A 15 -2.16 4.42 -15.16
C ASP A 15 -1.88 4.05 -13.70
N VAL A 16 -2.64 3.08 -13.18
CA VAL A 16 -2.52 2.63 -11.79
C VAL A 16 -1.23 1.85 -11.74
N ARG A 17 -0.09 2.57 -11.77
CA ARG A 17 1.24 1.99 -11.62
C ARG A 17 1.15 1.16 -10.36
N LYS A 18 1.16 -0.17 -10.53
CA LYS A 18 1.03 -1.11 -9.42
C LYS A 18 2.04 -0.66 -8.37
N LYS A 19 1.55 -0.28 -7.18
CA LYS A 19 2.42 0.22 -6.12
C LYS A 19 3.35 -0.91 -5.69
N VAL A 20 4.57 -0.90 -6.23
CA VAL A 20 5.59 -1.90 -5.89
C VAL A 20 6.17 -1.54 -4.53
N MET A 21 6.32 -2.54 -3.68
CA MET A 21 6.99 -2.37 -2.38
C MET A 21 8.49 -2.14 -2.61
N PRO A 22 9.07 -1.03 -2.13
CA PRO A 22 10.51 -0.78 -2.20
C PRO A 22 11.35 -1.90 -1.58
N LEU A 23 12.59 -2.08 -2.05
CA LEU A 23 13.47 -3.16 -1.60
C LEU A 23 13.67 -3.18 -0.08
N ARG A 24 13.98 -2.03 0.52
CA ARG A 24 14.14 -1.89 1.99
C ARG A 24 12.89 -2.30 2.78
N GLN A 25 11.69 -2.04 2.26
CA GLN A 25 10.44 -2.47 2.90
C GLN A 25 10.27 -3.98 2.81
N LYS A 26 10.68 -4.59 1.69
CA LYS A 26 10.64 -6.04 1.53
C LYS A 26 11.60 -6.75 2.47
N GLU A 27 12.84 -6.27 2.57
CA GLU A 27 13.86 -6.80 3.50
C GLU A 27 13.35 -6.75 4.94
N PHE A 28 12.85 -5.60 5.37
CA PHE A 28 12.25 -5.45 6.70
C PHE A 28 11.10 -6.45 6.94
N CYS A 29 10.21 -6.64 5.95
CA CYS A 29 9.13 -7.61 6.10
C CYS A 29 9.64 -9.04 6.26
N LYS A 30 10.68 -9.43 5.52
CA LYS A 30 11.30 -10.75 5.63
C LYS A 30 11.95 -10.96 6.99
N GLU A 31 12.78 -10.03 7.44
CA GLU A 31 13.45 -10.10 8.74
C GLU A 31 12.45 -10.25 9.90
N MET A 32 11.34 -9.48 9.87
CA MET A 32 10.32 -9.58 10.91
C MET A 32 9.52 -10.89 10.81
N ALA A 33 9.31 -11.42 9.60
CA ALA A 33 8.65 -12.71 9.41
C ALA A 33 9.52 -13.87 9.91
N GLU A 34 10.84 -13.82 9.68
CA GLU A 34 11.81 -14.76 10.23
C GLU A 34 11.84 -14.74 11.77
N GLN A 35 11.60 -13.56 12.37
CA GLN A 35 11.40 -13.42 13.82
C GLN A 35 10.01 -13.90 14.31
N GLY A 36 9.17 -14.44 13.43
CA GLY A 36 7.86 -15.00 13.77
C GLY A 36 6.75 -13.95 13.92
N LEU A 37 6.95 -12.70 13.49
CA LEU A 37 5.90 -11.69 13.58
C LEU A 37 4.80 -11.95 12.54
N LYS A 38 3.54 -11.83 12.98
CA LYS A 38 2.38 -11.92 12.08
C LYS A 38 2.36 -10.73 11.09
N PRO A 39 1.88 -10.91 9.83
CA PRO A 39 1.85 -9.85 8.81
C PRO A 39 1.23 -8.52 9.26
N VAL A 40 0.18 -8.57 10.11
CA VAL A 40 -0.46 -7.37 10.69
C VAL A 40 0.51 -6.58 11.58
N ARG A 41 1.31 -7.29 12.40
CA ARG A 41 2.31 -6.69 13.28
C ARG A 41 3.46 -6.09 12.48
N ILE A 42 3.93 -6.80 11.44
CA ILE A 42 4.95 -6.32 10.51
C ILE A 42 4.51 -4.99 9.86
N ARG A 43 3.29 -4.94 9.30
CA ARG A 43 2.73 -3.73 8.70
C ARG A 43 2.70 -2.56 9.68
N ASN A 44 2.27 -2.79 10.92
CA ASN A 44 2.17 -1.74 11.92
C ASN A 44 3.57 -1.26 12.38
N ALA A 45 4.51 -2.19 12.60
CA ALA A 45 5.89 -1.86 12.92
C ALA A 45 6.56 -1.04 11.81
N MET A 46 6.29 -1.40 10.55
CA MET A 46 6.81 -0.69 9.38
C MET A 46 6.27 0.75 9.29
N LYS A 47 4.97 0.96 9.58
CA LYS A 47 4.38 2.32 9.64
C LYS A 47 5.12 3.21 10.64
N VAL A 48 5.44 2.67 11.82
CA VAL A 48 6.13 3.41 12.89
C VAL A 48 7.61 3.60 12.56
N LYS A 49 8.35 2.52 12.28
CA LYS A 49 9.81 2.57 12.06
C LYS A 49 10.21 3.34 10.81
N MET A 50 9.42 3.26 9.74
CA MET A 50 9.73 3.91 8.46
C MET A 50 8.94 5.21 8.25
N GLN A 51 8.23 5.70 9.28
CA GLN A 51 7.44 6.94 9.26
C GLN A 51 6.56 7.06 8.00
N LEU A 52 5.95 5.93 7.59
CA LEU A 52 5.19 5.88 6.35
C LEU A 52 3.87 6.62 6.52
N SER A 53 3.61 7.57 5.63
CA SER A 53 2.29 8.20 5.53
C SER A 53 1.22 7.18 5.15
N HIS A 54 -0.04 7.48 5.44
CA HIS A 54 -1.16 6.57 5.13
C HIS A 54 -1.17 6.15 3.64
N ASN A 55 -0.77 7.06 2.75
CA ASN A 55 -0.74 6.83 1.30
C ASN A 55 0.52 6.07 0.86
N SER A 56 1.64 6.14 1.58
CA SER A 56 2.88 5.43 1.25
C SER A 56 3.00 4.06 1.95
N ALA A 57 2.26 3.83 3.03
CA ALA A 57 2.22 2.54 3.72
C ALA A 57 1.73 1.41 2.80
N PRO A 58 2.33 0.20 2.87
CA PRO A 58 1.84 -0.95 2.13
C PRO A 58 0.55 -1.48 2.76
N THR A 59 -0.29 -2.08 1.91
CA THR A 59 -1.51 -2.74 2.37
C THR A 59 -1.18 -4.03 3.12
N LEU A 60 -2.12 -4.51 3.94
CA LEU A 60 -1.92 -5.79 4.64
C LEU A 60 -1.71 -6.94 3.65
N ARG A 61 -2.48 -6.95 2.56
CA ARG A 61 -2.38 -7.97 1.51
C ARG A 61 -1.00 -7.99 0.85
N MET A 62 -0.38 -6.83 0.63
CA MET A 62 0.99 -6.76 0.10
C MET A 62 2.01 -7.39 1.04
N VAL A 63 1.87 -7.19 2.35
CA VAL A 63 2.75 -7.80 3.35
C VAL A 63 2.51 -9.31 3.41
N GLN A 64 1.24 -9.75 3.43
CA GLN A 64 0.88 -11.17 3.42
C GLN A 64 1.43 -11.90 2.21
N ASN A 65 1.25 -11.37 1.00
CA ASN A 65 1.76 -11.97 -0.23
C ASN A 65 3.30 -12.04 -0.29
N LEU A 66 4.00 -11.31 0.56
CA LEU A 66 5.46 -11.29 0.60
C LEU A 66 6.04 -12.30 1.60
N VAL A 67 5.35 -12.53 2.71
CA VAL A 67 5.87 -13.32 3.84
C VAL A 67 5.18 -14.68 4.04
N ASN A 68 4.03 -14.89 3.39
CA ASN A 68 3.41 -16.20 3.24
C ASN A 68 3.98 -16.88 1.99
#